data_AF-A0A1I1THL8-F1
#
_entry.id   AF-A0A1I1THL8-F1
#
_cell.length_a   1.000
_cell.length_b   1.000
_cell.length_c   1.000
_cell.angle_alpha   90.00
_cell.angle_beta   90.00
_cell.angle_gamma   90.00
#
_symmetry.space_group_name_H-M   'P 1'
#
loop_
_entity.id
_entity.type
_entity.pdbx_description
1 polymer ?
#
loop_
_entity_poly.entity_id
_entity_poly.type
_entity_poly.pdbx_seq_one_letter_code
_entity_poly.pdbx_strand_id
1 'polypeptide(L)'
;MNLRVSESYAHPPEPATSRRRHQLDGSLVLSELNPLAVVDQLDDDSIPLNLLTFGSVRELCPKCRQTHLKLVLRQNSVRVAHLFCADCESCFDAHYTNGRPALSI
;
A
#
# COMPACT_ATOMS: atom_id res chain seq x y z
N MET A 1 -23.43 30.93 57.24
CA MET A 1 -22.30 31.64 56.62
C MET A 1 -21.59 30.65 55.72
N ASN A 2 -21.49 30.99 54.44
CA ASN A 2 -21.02 30.14 53.36
C ASN A 2 -19.50 30.04 53.36
N LEU A 3 -18.92 28.91 52.95
CA LEU A 3 -17.69 28.87 52.15
C LEU A 3 -17.70 27.57 51.33
N ARG A 4 -17.77 27.75 50.02
CA ARG A 4 -17.67 26.72 48.97
C ARG A 4 -16.22 26.60 48.51
N VAL A 5 -15.97 25.50 47.79
CA VAL A 5 -14.93 25.33 46.74
C VAL A 5 -13.53 25.00 47.27
N SER A 6 -12.69 24.18 46.66
CA SER A 6 -12.75 23.09 45.67
C SER A 6 -11.27 22.79 45.42
N GLU A 7 -10.77 21.63 45.83
CA GLU A 7 -9.42 21.19 45.44
C GLU A 7 -9.55 19.92 44.61
N SER A 8 -9.82 20.15 43.34
CA SER A 8 -9.67 19.18 42.26
C SER A 8 -8.19 18.86 42.08
N TYR A 9 -7.80 17.65 42.47
CA TYR A 9 -6.49 17.07 42.22
C TYR A 9 -6.15 17.14 40.74
N ALA A 10 -5.08 17.88 40.42
CA ALA A 10 -4.55 18.01 39.08
C ALA A 10 -3.87 16.69 38.69
N HIS A 11 -4.54 15.90 37.86
CA HIS A 11 -3.92 14.81 37.12
C HIS A 11 -2.97 15.43 36.08
N PRO A 12 -1.67 15.05 36.03
CA PRO A 12 -0.85 15.39 34.88
C PRO A 12 -1.45 14.70 33.64
N PRO A 13 -1.64 15.41 32.51
CA PRO A 13 -2.03 14.76 31.27
C PRO A 13 -0.82 13.96 30.76
N GLU A 14 -0.86 12.64 30.93
CA GLU A 14 0.01 11.75 30.16
C GLU A 14 -0.28 11.97 28.66
N PRO A 15 0.71 12.31 27.82
CA PRO A 15 0.53 12.25 26.39
C PRO A 15 0.56 10.78 25.94
N ALA A 16 -0.51 10.05 26.23
CA ALA A 16 -0.83 8.81 25.54
C ALA A 16 -1.32 9.15 24.13
N THR A 17 -0.41 9.42 23.21
CA THR A 17 -0.69 9.25 21.78
C THR A 17 0.47 8.55 21.09
N SER A 18 0.53 7.24 21.34
CA SER A 18 0.81 6.26 20.29
C SER A 18 -0.15 6.49 19.12
N ARG A 19 0.20 7.45 18.27
CA ARG A 19 -0.29 7.57 16.90
C ARG A 19 0.89 8.08 16.11
N ARG A 20 1.86 7.19 15.84
CA ARG A 20 2.65 7.33 14.62
C ARG A 20 1.63 7.58 13.55
N ARG A 21 1.61 8.83 13.12
CA ARG A 21 0.75 9.40 12.11
C ARG A 21 0.66 8.34 11.02
N HIS A 22 -0.47 7.64 10.97
CA HIS A 22 -0.93 6.99 9.77
C HIS A 22 -1.07 8.19 8.84
N GLN A 23 0.00 8.48 8.12
CA GLN A 23 0.10 9.66 7.30
C GLN A 23 -0.90 9.41 6.18
N LEU A 24 -2.11 9.91 6.40
CA LEU A 24 -3.20 10.13 5.46
C LEU A 24 -2.78 11.05 4.29
N ASP A 25 -1.48 11.27 4.11
CA ASP A 25 -0.90 12.27 3.24
C ASP A 25 -0.04 11.58 2.20
N GLY A 26 -0.72 11.19 1.15
CA GLY A 26 -0.14 10.50 0.02
C GLY A 26 -1.24 9.75 -0.69
N SER A 27 -2.12 10.47 -1.39
CA SER A 27 -2.96 9.85 -2.42
C SER A 27 -2.05 8.96 -3.26
N LEU A 28 -2.24 7.65 -3.18
CA LEU A 28 -1.49 6.72 -4.00
C LEU A 28 -1.93 6.94 -5.44
N VAL A 29 -0.97 7.30 -6.28
CA VAL A 29 -1.16 7.42 -7.71
C VAL A 29 -0.77 6.08 -8.31
N LEU A 30 -1.72 5.49 -9.03
CA LEU A 30 -1.51 4.25 -9.75
C LEU A 30 -1.12 4.57 -11.19
N SER A 31 0.02 4.05 -11.62
CA SER A 31 0.45 4.16 -13.02
C SER A 31 0.57 2.76 -13.62
N GLU A 32 0.04 2.59 -14.82
CA GLU A 32 0.13 1.32 -15.53
C GLU A 32 1.59 1.02 -15.89
N LEU A 33 2.02 -0.20 -15.57
CA LEU A 33 3.34 -0.71 -15.91
C LEU A 33 3.23 -1.76 -17.00
N ASN A 34 4.24 -1.78 -17.88
CA ASN A 34 4.39 -2.87 -18.82
C ASN A 34 4.72 -4.16 -18.03
N PRO A 35 3.94 -5.25 -18.15
CA PRO A 35 4.20 -6.51 -17.46
C PRO A 35 5.61 -7.05 -17.75
N LEU A 36 6.12 -6.85 -18.97
CA LEU A 36 7.48 -7.24 -19.37
C LEU A 36 8.59 -6.42 -18.70
N ALA A 37 8.25 -5.23 -18.18
CA ALA A 37 9.21 -4.41 -17.46
C ALA A 37 9.31 -4.81 -15.98
N VAL A 38 8.22 -5.31 -15.39
CA VAL A 38 8.13 -5.65 -13.96
C VAL A 38 8.39 -7.11 -13.65
N VAL A 39 8.20 -8.00 -14.62
CA VAL A 39 8.55 -9.42 -14.50
C VAL A 39 9.56 -9.77 -15.59
N ASP A 40 10.63 -10.42 -15.17
CA ASP A 40 11.55 -11.13 -16.06
C ASP A 40 10.80 -12.29 -16.73
N GLN A 41 10.71 -12.28 -18.05
CA GLN A 41 10.25 -13.45 -18.80
C GLN A 41 11.34 -14.51 -18.63
N LEU A 42 11.12 -15.48 -17.76
CA LEU A 42 11.87 -16.72 -17.83
C LEU A 42 11.53 -17.31 -19.20
N ASP A 43 12.55 -17.56 -20.04
CA ASP A 43 12.51 -18.12 -21.41
C ASP A 43 11.70 -19.44 -21.54
N ASP A 44 11.15 -19.96 -20.46
CA ASP A 44 10.39 -21.19 -20.41
C ASP A 44 8.88 -20.86 -20.50
N ASP A 45 8.40 -20.86 -21.75
CA ASP A 45 6.99 -20.74 -22.18
C ASP A 45 6.04 -21.76 -21.49
N SER A 46 6.58 -22.64 -20.63
CA SER A 46 5.89 -23.77 -20.01
C SER A 46 5.69 -23.64 -18.49
N ILE A 47 6.31 -22.67 -17.82
CA ILE A 47 6.15 -22.48 -16.38
C ILE A 47 5.15 -21.35 -16.12
N PRO A 48 3.96 -21.64 -15.54
CA PRO A 48 3.07 -20.57 -15.11
C PRO A 48 3.83 -19.73 -14.10
N LEU A 49 4.01 -18.45 -14.44
CA LEU A 49 4.69 -17.48 -13.60
C LEU A 49 3.96 -17.41 -12.26
N ASN A 50 4.48 -18.11 -11.26
CA ASN A 50 3.88 -18.18 -9.94
C ASN A 50 4.18 -16.88 -9.20
N LEU A 51 3.44 -15.83 -9.56
CA LEU A 51 3.49 -14.54 -8.89
C LEU A 51 2.95 -14.71 -7.48
N LEU A 52 3.85 -14.78 -6.51
CA LEU A 52 3.50 -14.75 -5.10
C LEU A 52 2.92 -13.37 -4.77
N THR A 53 1.62 -13.35 -4.48
CA THR A 53 0.92 -12.15 -4.02
C THR A 53 0.88 -12.10 -2.50
N PHE A 54 1.22 -10.96 -1.91
CA PHE A 54 1.39 -10.77 -0.46
C PHE A 54 0.15 -10.18 0.23
N GLY A 55 -0.94 -10.08 -0.50
CA GLY A 55 -2.21 -9.55 -0.04
C GLY A 55 -2.88 -8.69 -1.10
N SER A 56 -4.05 -8.16 -0.75
CA SER A 56 -4.74 -7.17 -1.56
C SER A 56 -4.61 -5.79 -0.92
N VAL A 57 -4.42 -4.77 -1.74
CA VAL A 57 -4.46 -3.38 -1.29
C VAL A 57 -5.90 -2.85 -1.31
N ARG A 58 -6.13 -1.66 -0.76
CA ARG A 58 -7.48 -1.05 -0.69
C ARG A 58 -7.89 -0.48 -2.05
N GLU A 59 -6.92 -0.25 -2.92
CA GLU A 59 -7.08 0.38 -4.22
C GLU A 59 -7.69 -0.59 -5.22
N LEU A 60 -8.66 -0.08 -5.98
CA LEU A 60 -9.32 -0.80 -7.05
C LEU A 60 -8.51 -0.64 -8.35
N CYS A 61 -8.56 -1.66 -9.19
CA CYS A 61 -7.97 -1.59 -10.52
C CYS A 61 -8.59 -0.41 -11.30
N PRO A 62 -7.82 0.53 -11.84
CA PRO A 62 -8.36 1.67 -12.58
C PRO A 62 -9.09 1.26 -13.88
N LYS A 63 -8.76 0.08 -14.43
CA LYS A 63 -9.43 -0.50 -15.61
C LYS A 63 -10.76 -1.16 -15.25
N CYS A 64 -10.77 -2.04 -14.24
CA CYS A 64 -11.96 -2.82 -13.88
C CYS A 64 -12.90 -2.09 -12.92
N ARG A 65 -12.36 -1.18 -12.09
CA ARG A 65 -13.06 -0.41 -11.03
C ARG A 65 -13.81 -1.23 -9.98
N GLN A 66 -13.58 -2.55 -9.94
CA GLN A 66 -14.28 -3.48 -9.03
C GLN A 66 -13.35 -4.47 -8.33
N THR A 67 -12.19 -4.74 -8.91
CA THR A 67 -11.23 -5.72 -8.39
C THR A 67 -10.16 -5.01 -7.58
N HIS A 68 -9.96 -5.43 -6.32
CA HIS A 68 -8.84 -4.95 -5.51
C HIS A 68 -7.52 -5.48 -6.09
N LEU A 69 -6.54 -4.60 -6.19
CA LEU A 69 -5.23 -4.98 -6.70
C LEU A 69 -4.46 -5.82 -5.67
N LYS A 70 -3.70 -6.79 -6.16
CA LYS A 70 -2.85 -7.66 -5.35
C LYS A 70 -1.44 -7.11 -5.28
N LEU A 71 -0.83 -7.09 -4.10
CA LEU A 71 0.55 -6.68 -3.94
C LEU A 71 1.50 -7.80 -4.35
N VAL A 72 2.37 -7.52 -5.30
CA VAL A 72 3.46 -8.40 -5.72
C VAL A 72 4.77 -7.76 -5.27
N LEU A 73 5.54 -8.48 -4.44
CA LEU A 73 6.84 -8.03 -3.97
C LEU A 73 7.96 -8.60 -4.85
N ARG A 74 9.08 -7.89 -4.87
CA ARG A 74 10.28 -8.22 -5.65
C ARG A 74 10.91 -9.56 -5.21
N GLN A 75 10.55 -10.66 -5.86
CA GLN A 75 11.02 -12.03 -5.61
C GLN A 75 11.06 -12.84 -6.90
N ASN A 76 11.99 -13.80 -6.98
CA ASN A 76 12.20 -14.65 -8.15
C ASN A 76 12.31 -13.82 -9.45
N SER A 77 11.30 -13.89 -10.31
CA SER A 77 11.23 -13.20 -11.60
C SER A 77 10.67 -11.78 -11.49
N VAL A 78 10.19 -11.35 -10.32
CA VAL A 78 9.64 -10.00 -10.14
C VAL A 78 10.79 -9.01 -9.94
N ARG A 79 10.96 -8.09 -10.88
CA ARG A 79 12.04 -7.10 -10.90
C ARG A 79 11.76 -5.90 -10.00
N VAL A 80 10.49 -5.51 -9.92
CA VAL A 80 10.01 -4.35 -9.15
C VAL A 80 8.71 -4.72 -8.43
N ALA A 81 8.56 -4.29 -7.19
CA ALA A 81 7.32 -4.46 -6.45
C ALA A 81 6.20 -3.67 -7.15
N HIS A 82 5.09 -4.33 -7.42
CA HIS A 82 3.98 -3.75 -8.18
C HIS A 82 2.63 -4.29 -7.69
N LEU A 83 1.57 -3.68 -8.16
CA LEU A 83 0.20 -4.10 -7.94
C LEU A 83 -0.30 -4.85 -9.17
N PHE A 84 -0.94 -6.00 -8.98
CA PHE A 84 -1.43 -6.87 -10.03
C PHE A 84 -2.95 -7.02 -9.97
N CYS A 85 -3.63 -6.83 -11.11
CA CYS A 85 -5.05 -7.11 -11.22
C CYS A 85 -5.28 -8.52 -11.75
N ALA A 86 -6.01 -9.36 -11.01
CA ALA A 86 -6.30 -10.72 -11.43
C ALA A 86 -7.41 -10.84 -12.50
N ASP A 87 -8.18 -9.77 -12.76
CA ASP A 87 -9.26 -9.76 -13.77
C ASP A 87 -8.74 -9.40 -15.17
N CYS A 88 -7.90 -8.36 -15.26
CA CYS A 88 -7.40 -7.82 -16.52
C CYS A 88 -5.90 -8.01 -16.71
N GLU A 89 -5.27 -8.76 -15.79
CA GLU A 89 -3.85 -9.14 -15.80
C GLU A 89 -2.88 -7.96 -15.91
N SER A 90 -3.36 -6.75 -15.62
CA SER A 90 -2.60 -5.51 -15.74
C SER A 90 -1.77 -5.26 -14.47
N CYS A 91 -0.56 -4.75 -14.68
CA CYS A 91 0.38 -4.39 -13.62
C CYS A 91 0.36 -2.87 -13.41
N PHE A 92 0.48 -2.44 -12.15
CA PHE A 92 0.47 -1.03 -11.77
C PHE A 92 1.58 -0.73 -10.77
N ASP A 93 2.27 0.39 -10.95
CA ASP A 93 3.09 0.99 -9.92
C ASP A 93 2.19 1.74 -8.93
N ALA A 94 2.58 1.75 -7.66
CA ALA A 94 2.01 2.64 -6.68
C ALA A 94 3.08 3.59 -6.18
N HIS A 95 2.89 4.88 -6.43
CA HIS A 95 3.75 5.94 -5.91
C HIS A 95 2.92 7.04 -5.25
N TYR A 96 3.55 7.75 -4.34
CA TYR A 96 2.96 8.94 -3.75
C TYR A 96 2.98 10.10 -4.74
N THR A 97 2.14 11.12 -4.52
CA THR A 97 2.07 12.33 -5.37
C THR A 97 3.40 13.09 -5.50
N ASN A 98 4.35 12.86 -4.60
CA ASN A 98 5.71 13.39 -4.67
C ASN A 98 6.66 12.56 -5.56
N GLY A 99 6.14 11.55 -6.28
CA GLY A 99 6.89 10.65 -7.15
C GLY A 99 7.67 9.55 -6.42
N ARG A 100 7.60 9.47 -5.07
CA ARG A 100 8.28 8.41 -4.34
C ARG A 100 7.53 7.08 -4.47
N PRO A 101 8.22 5.96 -4.74
CA PRO A 101 7.59 4.65 -4.80
C PRO A 101 7.02 4.27 -3.43
N ALA A 102 5.74 3.94 -3.39
CA ALA A 102 5.06 3.49 -2.19
C ALA A 102 5.44 2.04 -1.82
N LEU A 103 5.94 1.29 -2.80
CA LEU A 103 6.35 -0.10 -2.66
C LEU A 103 7.89 -0.26 -2.52
N SER A 104 8.60 0.81 -2.16
CA SER A 104 10.02 0.72 -1.81
C SER A 104 10.18 0.04 -0.45
N ILE A 105 10.70 -1.19 -0.45
CA ILE A 105 11.11 -1.93 0.75
C ILE A 105 12.59 -2.28 0.67
#